data_AF-A0AAW8AL57-F1
#
_entry.id   AF-A0AAW8AL57-F1
#
_cell.length_a   1.000
_cell.length_b   1.000
_cell.length_c   1.000
_cell.angle_alpha   90.00
_cell.angle_beta   90.00
_cell.angle_gamma   90.00
#
_symmetry.space_group_name_H-M   'P 1'
#
loop_
_entity.id
_entity.type
_entity.pdbx_description
1 polymer ?
#
loop_
_entity_poly.entity_id
_entity_poly.type
_entity_poly.pdbx_seq_one_letter_code
_entity_poly.pdbx_strand_id
1 'polypeptide(L)'
;KEGNSLTAYRDGSQGIWTICRGATRIDGKPVTQGMKLTQAKCDQVNAIERDKALAWVDRNIHVPLTPPQKVGIASFCPYNIGPGKCFPSTF
;
A
#
# COMPACT_ATOMS: atom_id res chain seq x y z
N LYS A 1 -3.90 10.40 -6.24
CA LYS A 1 -2.98 10.81 -5.15
C LYS A 1 -3.66 10.42 -3.85
N GLU A 2 -3.19 9.38 -3.18
CA GLU A 2 -3.75 9.00 -1.89
C GLU A 2 -3.36 10.05 -0.84
N GLY A 3 -4.36 10.58 -0.15
CA GLY A 3 -4.13 11.53 0.94
C GLY A 3 -3.37 10.84 2.07
N ASN A 4 -2.32 11.49 2.61
CA ASN A 4 -1.63 11.00 3.79
C ASN A 4 -2.36 11.50 5.05
N SER A 5 -3.09 10.62 5.74
CA SER A 5 -3.79 10.98 6.99
C SER A 5 -3.03 10.52 8.22
N LEU A 6 -2.71 11.43 9.13
CA LEU A 6 -2.08 11.10 10.43
C LEU A 6 -3.06 10.49 11.44
N THR A 7 -4.36 10.54 11.16
CA THR A 7 -5.41 9.96 11.99
C THR A 7 -6.13 8.86 11.23
N ALA A 8 -6.44 7.76 11.91
CA ALA A 8 -7.17 6.67 11.30
C ALA A 8 -8.56 7.11 10.84
N TYR A 9 -8.93 6.72 9.63
CA TYR A 9 -10.22 6.97 9.00
C TYR A 9 -10.82 5.64 8.52
N ARG A 10 -12.15 5.61 8.32
CA ARG A 10 -12.80 4.46 7.68
C ARG A 10 -12.79 4.66 6.18
N ASP A 11 -12.26 3.68 5.45
CA ASP A 11 -12.45 3.60 4.01
C ASP A 11 -13.92 3.26 3.71
N GLY A 12 -14.61 4.15 3.00
CA GLY A 12 -16.05 4.06 2.73
C GLY A 12 -16.45 2.87 1.86
N SER A 13 -15.51 2.22 1.17
CA SER A 13 -15.80 1.07 0.30
C SER A 13 -15.88 -0.27 1.04
N GLN A 14 -15.15 -0.41 2.17
CA GLN A 14 -15.04 -1.68 2.91
C GLN A 14 -15.22 -1.55 4.43
N GLY A 15 -15.34 -0.33 4.96
CA GLY A 15 -15.45 -0.07 6.39
C GLY A 15 -14.17 -0.37 7.18
N ILE A 16 -13.04 -0.58 6.49
CA ILE A 16 -11.74 -0.91 7.07
C ILE A 16 -11.11 0.37 7.63
N TRP A 17 -10.51 0.24 8.81
CA TRP A 17 -9.73 1.32 9.42
C TRP A 17 -8.38 1.44 8.69
N THR A 18 -8.09 2.66 8.27
CA THR A 18 -6.98 2.99 7.40
C THR A 18 -6.27 4.25 7.90
N ILE A 19 -4.95 4.33 7.76
CA ILE A 19 -4.14 5.48 8.18
C ILE A 19 -2.99 5.72 7.20
N CYS A 20 -2.30 6.85 7.33
CA CYS A 20 -1.24 7.30 6.42
C CYS A 20 -1.76 7.33 4.98
N ARG A 21 -1.10 6.66 4.03
CA ARG A 21 -1.53 6.62 2.62
C ARG A 21 -2.45 5.45 2.25
N GLY A 22 -3.02 4.73 3.23
CA GLY A 22 -3.76 3.50 2.92
C GLY A 22 -3.38 2.31 3.77
N ALA A 23 -2.52 2.48 4.77
CA ALA A 23 -2.09 1.38 5.62
C ALA A 23 -3.24 0.90 6.51
N THR A 24 -3.54 -0.39 6.45
CA THR A 24 -4.56 -1.07 7.26
C THR A 24 -3.95 -1.85 8.43
N ARG A 25 -2.62 -2.02 8.42
CA ARG A 25 -1.83 -2.62 9.51
C ARG A 25 -0.58 -1.81 9.78
N ILE A 26 -0.24 -1.65 11.07
CA ILE A 26 0.98 -0.98 11.55
C ILE A 26 1.70 -1.97 12.47
N ASP A 27 2.96 -2.26 12.18
CA ASP A 27 3.80 -3.19 12.96
C ASP A 27 3.09 -4.56 13.20
N GLY A 28 2.38 -5.05 12.18
CA GLY A 28 1.64 -6.32 12.20
C GLY A 28 0.25 -6.27 12.85
N LYS A 29 -0.12 -5.16 13.50
CA LYS A 29 -1.42 -4.97 14.16
C LYS A 29 -2.40 -4.23 13.26
N PRO A 30 -3.70 -4.57 13.26
CA PRO A 30 -4.71 -3.81 12.51
C PRO A 30 -4.80 -2.37 13.02
N VAL A 31 -5.03 -1.44 12.10
CA VAL A 31 -5.39 -0.06 12.46
C VAL A 31 -6.76 -0.08 13.12
N THR A 32 -6.93 0.75 14.15
CA THR A 32 -8.16 0.83 14.93
C THR A 32 -8.64 2.27 15.02
N GLN A 33 -9.91 2.42 15.42
CA GLN A 33 -10.52 3.73 15.66
C GLN A 33 -9.67 4.55 16.64
N GLY A 34 -9.47 5.83 16.31
CA GLY A 34 -8.75 6.77 17.17
C GLY A 34 -7.23 6.66 17.12
N MET A 35 -6.67 5.70 16.37
CA MET A 35 -5.23 5.61 16.17
C MET A 35 -4.71 6.88 15.48
N LYS A 36 -3.61 7.44 16.02
CA LYS A 36 -2.90 8.60 15.46
C LYS A 36 -1.41 8.31 15.39
N LEU A 37 -0.78 8.74 14.32
CA LEU A 37 0.65 8.58 14.08
C LEU A 37 1.30 9.94 13.84
N THR A 38 2.61 10.00 14.07
CA THR A 38 3.41 11.15 13.65
C THR A 38 3.66 11.08 12.14
N GLN A 39 3.99 12.22 11.54
CA GLN A 39 4.39 12.26 10.12
C GLN A 39 5.57 11.31 9.86
N ALA A 40 6.59 11.33 10.71
CA ALA A 40 7.75 10.45 10.60
C ALA A 40 7.37 8.95 10.63
N LYS A 41 6.44 8.56 11.51
CA LYS A 41 5.97 7.16 11.55
C LYS A 41 5.15 6.81 10.30
N CYS A 42 4.33 7.73 9.79
CA CYS A 42 3.68 7.52 8.50
C CYS A 42 4.66 7.39 7.35
N ASP A 43 5.74 8.19 7.33
CA ASP A 43 6.76 8.09 6.28
C ASP A 43 7.48 6.74 6.33
N GLN A 44 7.80 6.26 7.54
CA GLN A 44 8.35 4.92 7.74
C GLN A 44 7.38 3.83 7.24
N VAL A 45 6.11 3.89 7.63
CA VAL A 45 5.09 2.91 7.21
C VAL A 45 4.92 2.93 5.69
N ASN A 46 4.79 4.11 5.10
CA ASN A 46 4.65 4.29 3.66
C ASN A 46 5.87 3.75 2.90
N ALA A 47 7.08 3.92 3.45
CA ALA A 47 8.30 3.36 2.87
C ALA A 47 8.28 1.82 2.90
N ILE A 48 7.92 1.22 4.04
CA ILE A 48 7.83 -0.24 4.18
C ILE A 48 6.81 -0.82 3.19
N GLU A 49 5.61 -0.23 3.08
CA GLU A 49 4.58 -0.72 2.16
C GLU A 49 5.00 -0.58 0.69
N ARG A 50 5.65 0.53 0.32
CA ARG A 50 6.23 0.72 -1.01
C ARG A 50 7.30 -0.33 -1.31
N ASP A 51 8.21 -0.59 -0.38
CA ASP A 51 9.31 -1.52 -0.59
C ASP A 51 8.79 -2.96 -0.70
N LYS A 52 7.75 -3.33 0.07
CA LYS A 52 7.02 -4.60 -0.10
C LYS A 52 6.38 -4.70 -1.48
N ALA A 53 5.75 -3.63 -1.96
CA ALA A 53 5.13 -3.59 -3.28
C ALA A 53 6.17 -3.80 -4.38
N LEU A 54 7.33 -3.14 -4.30
CA LEU A 54 8.44 -3.32 -5.25
C LEU A 54 9.02 -4.74 -5.19
N ALA A 55 9.23 -5.28 -3.99
CA ALA A 55 9.72 -6.65 -3.80
C ALA A 55 8.71 -7.69 -4.34
N TRP A 56 7.41 -7.42 -4.24
CA TRP A 56 6.39 -8.25 -4.86
C TRP A 56 6.50 -8.22 -6.38
N VAL A 57 6.71 -7.04 -7.00
CA VAL A 57 6.94 -6.95 -8.45
C VAL A 57 8.17 -7.75 -8.86
N ASP A 58 9.29 -7.59 -8.17
CA ASP A 58 10.53 -8.34 -8.47
C ASP A 58 10.35 -9.86 -8.38
N ARG A 59 9.53 -10.31 -7.42
CA ARG A 59 9.31 -11.74 -7.20
C ARG A 59 8.36 -12.37 -8.23
N ASN A 60 7.42 -11.59 -8.78
CA ASN A 60 6.31 -12.14 -9.56
C ASN A 60 6.33 -11.73 -11.05
N ILE A 61 7.03 -10.65 -11.40
CA ILE A 61 7.13 -10.16 -12.77
C ILE A 61 8.55 -10.39 -13.28
N HIS A 62 8.67 -11.28 -14.25
CA HIS A 62 9.97 -11.74 -14.76
C HIS A 62 10.37 -11.13 -16.11
N VAL A 63 9.52 -10.27 -16.69
CA VAL A 63 9.86 -9.53 -17.90
C VAL A 63 10.72 -8.30 -17.56
N PRO A 64 11.63 -7.86 -18.45
CA PRO A 64 12.38 -6.64 -18.23
C PRO A 64 11.46 -5.43 -18.07
N LEU A 65 11.62 -4.70 -16.96
CA LEU A 65 10.87 -3.49 -16.68
C LEU A 65 11.81 -2.30 -16.53
N THR A 66 11.43 -1.17 -17.09
CA THR A 66 12.03 0.12 -16.74
C THR A 66 11.63 0.53 -15.31
N PRO A 67 12.41 1.37 -14.62
CA PRO A 67 12.06 1.82 -13.27
C PRO A 67 10.65 2.45 -13.18
N PRO A 68 10.18 3.28 -14.12
CA PRO A 68 8.81 3.79 -14.11
C PRO A 68 7.74 2.70 -14.23
N GLN A 69 7.94 1.69 -15.09
CA GLN A 69 7.00 0.58 -15.24
C GLN A 69 6.89 -0.23 -13.94
N LYS A 70 8.04 -0.51 -13.30
CA LYS A 70 8.07 -1.21 -12.02
C LYS A 70 7.30 -0.46 -10.93
N VAL A 71 7.51 0.85 -10.82
CA VAL A 71 6.77 1.69 -9.85
C VAL A 71 5.28 1.76 -10.19
N GLY A 72 4.92 1.84 -11.47
CA GLY A 72 3.52 1.80 -11.92
C GLY A 72 2.82 0.51 -11.51
N ILE A 73 3.43 -0.65 -11.79
CA ILE A 73 2.89 -1.96 -11.41
C ILE A 73 2.82 -2.07 -9.88
N ALA A 74 3.85 -1.67 -9.15
CA ALA A 74 3.85 -1.68 -7.69
C ALA A 74 2.73 -0.81 -7.09
N SER A 75 2.43 0.34 -7.70
CA SER A 75 1.33 1.20 -7.27
C SER A 75 -0.04 0.60 -7.56
N PHE A 76 -0.20 -0.09 -8.68
CA PHE A 76 -1.50 -0.64 -9.06
C PHE A 76 -1.76 -2.01 -8.43
N CYS A 77 -0.86 -2.96 -8.65
CA CYS A 77 -1.08 -4.36 -8.32
C CYS A 77 -1.07 -4.65 -6.81
N PRO A 78 0.06 -4.58 -6.10
CA PRO A 78 0.08 -4.92 -4.68
C PRO A 78 -0.54 -3.83 -3.80
N TYR A 79 -0.48 -2.56 -4.22
CA TYR A 79 -0.94 -1.44 -3.40
C TYR A 79 -2.42 -1.11 -3.60
N ASN A 80 -2.89 -0.95 -4.84
CA ASN A 80 -4.27 -0.51 -5.10
C ASN A 80 -5.29 -1.66 -5.11
N ILE A 81 -5.05 -2.72 -5.89
CA ILE A 81 -6.01 -3.84 -6.03
C ILE A 81 -5.66 -5.05 -5.14
N GLY A 82 -4.43 -5.10 -4.64
CA GLY A 82 -3.87 -6.22 -3.91
C GLY A 82 -3.37 -7.36 -4.83
N PRO A 83 -2.36 -8.12 -4.38
CA PRO A 83 -1.69 -9.12 -5.22
C PRO A 83 -2.62 -10.22 -5.74
N GLY A 84 -3.64 -10.61 -4.97
CA GLY A 84 -4.62 -11.62 -5.40
C GLY A 84 -5.47 -11.18 -6.59
N LYS A 85 -5.79 -9.89 -6.71
CA LYS A 85 -6.52 -9.34 -7.86
C LYS A 85 -5.61 -9.01 -9.04
N CYS A 86 -4.29 -8.89 -8.81
CA CYS A 86 -3.33 -8.63 -9.87
C CYS A 86 -3.10 -9.83 -10.79
N PHE A 87 -2.99 -11.06 -10.25
CA PHE A 87 -2.73 -12.24 -11.09
C PHE A 87 -3.73 -12.49 -12.23
N PRO A 88 -5.06 -12.34 -12.05
CA PRO A 88 -6.01 -12.48 -13.15
C PRO A 88 -6.20 -11.21 -13.99
N SER A 89 -5.48 -10.11 -13.70
CA SER A 89 -5.61 -8.85 -14.44
C SER A 89 -4.93 -8.95 -15.80
N THR A 90 -5.56 -8.43 -16.85
CA THR A 90 -4.98 -8.34 -18.21
C THR A 90 -4.27 -7.00 -18.45
N PHE A 91 -3.95 -6.27 -17.39
CA PHE A 91 -3.14 -5.04 -17.49
C PHE A 91 -1.75 -5.34 -18.06
#